data_AF-M0NC86-F1
#
_entry.id   AF-M0NC86-F1
#
_cell.length_a   1.000
_cell.length_b   1.000
_cell.length_c   1.000
_cell.angle_alpha   90.00
_cell.angle_beta   90.00
_cell.angle_gamma   90.00
#
_symmetry.space_group_name_H-M   'P 1'
#
loop_
_entity.id
_entity.type
_entity.pdbx_description
1 polymer ?
#
loop_
_entity_poly.entity_id
_entity_poly.type
_entity_poly.pdbx_seq_one_letter_code
_entity_poly.pdbx_strand_id
1 'polypeptide(L)'
;MSDRSTKPNVSTTRRALLRASVGIGTGGALASTGAATPNDAVTVATERTRKTAPDNEQFETPGRPSRTAYRALAQIERSVAQRSGSPSFDHVVNAVGYLGIGSNDPIDEALERADAAGDLDGVLLDFPPGTYRLSDGFSISPEGAFGIVGPRATFRLDSGLRCEVKIHGLSRGLFEGFTFDQRAGRAAVSVLLGTDGHIGVRDLTYRGTAEAVADDQGALLRPVAENRTASIRIDDLHARGGTNAGSHAWVGSDPPPNHVAGGIVGVFVGRANEGVVQFVDPVLHGWENALYATRTRGAVQVIGGRFVNNNNTAVRISGAESFCDGATIVLDARQWPESHPGEFTIGEVQGVSAVRLETGGLDKSGTRLRNLDVRAYAMQKCPGLIVYRGSAGAGRMRRCRLTNHLDGTPAIVIDPPGAGPYSAPPGSQAVRMDHIEIGGSMTGAPAVRGSTERSNSLLADSCLRIPDAGPDDVRAVRTQNVGYGADCTASQRIESQFGMPSDVPTIQNTTVQPPSPGPGLPGLGVLVGFGTITAYVMATLPPLLREKIRT
;
A
#
# COMPACT_ATOMS: atom_id res chain seq x y z
N MET A 1 -20.20 -68.78 19.47
CA MET A 1 -20.31 -67.82 18.34
C MET A 1 -19.91 -66.46 18.91
N SER A 2 -18.66 -66.15 19.27
CA SER A 2 -17.34 -66.31 18.60
C SER A 2 -17.41 -65.76 17.17
N ASP A 3 -16.64 -64.75 16.74
CA ASP A 3 -15.27 -64.45 17.15
C ASP A 3 -14.84 -62.98 16.95
N ARG A 4 -13.71 -62.67 17.58
CA ARG A 4 -13.02 -61.39 17.80
C ARG A 4 -12.52 -60.70 16.53
N SER A 5 -12.49 -59.36 16.58
CA SER A 5 -11.63 -58.51 15.73
C SER A 5 -10.30 -58.23 16.45
N THR A 6 -9.20 -58.65 15.84
CA THR A 6 -7.82 -58.40 16.25
C THR A 6 -7.22 -57.25 15.44
N LYS A 7 -6.56 -56.32 16.13
CA LYS A 7 -5.60 -55.37 15.55
C LYS A 7 -4.37 -56.11 15.01
N PRO A 8 -3.63 -55.49 14.08
CA PRO A 8 -2.18 -55.51 14.18
C PRO A 8 -1.57 -54.09 14.16
N ASN A 9 -0.64 -53.88 15.10
CA ASN A 9 0.43 -52.90 14.99
C ASN A 9 1.50 -53.45 14.04
N VAL A 10 2.00 -52.62 13.11
CA VAL A 10 3.35 -52.79 12.55
C VAL A 10 4.02 -51.42 12.47
N SER A 11 5.10 -51.29 13.24
CA SER A 11 6.09 -50.23 13.17
C SER A 11 7.10 -50.61 12.09
N THR A 12 7.45 -49.73 11.15
CA THR A 12 8.74 -49.79 10.43
C THR A 12 9.13 -48.43 9.81
N THR A 13 10.12 -47.79 10.43
CA THR A 13 11.40 -47.38 9.82
C THR A 13 11.47 -46.26 8.77
N ARG A 14 12.14 -45.18 9.20
CA ARG A 14 12.90 -44.20 8.40
C ARG A 14 13.87 -44.88 7.42
N ARG A 15 13.84 -44.48 6.14
CA ARG A 15 14.99 -44.36 5.19
C ARG A 15 14.46 -43.61 3.97
N ALA A 16 14.89 -42.36 3.74
CA ALA A 16 16.06 -42.01 2.94
C ALA A 16 15.93 -42.45 1.47
N LEU A 17 15.55 -41.51 0.60
CA LEU A 17 15.61 -41.64 -0.86
C LEU A 17 16.26 -40.36 -1.42
N LEU A 18 17.58 -40.45 -1.57
CA LEU A 18 18.43 -39.53 -2.31
C LEU A 18 19.24 -40.43 -3.24
N ARG A 19 19.00 -40.32 -4.55
CA ARG A 19 19.94 -40.61 -5.65
C ARG A 19 19.20 -40.56 -6.98
N ALA A 20 19.47 -39.52 -7.75
CA ALA A 20 19.53 -39.62 -9.20
C ALA A 20 20.86 -38.99 -9.63
N SER A 21 21.77 -39.87 -10.00
CA SER A 21 23.09 -39.65 -10.57
C SER A 21 22.99 -39.30 -12.05
N VAL A 22 23.78 -38.33 -12.52
CA VAL A 22 24.18 -38.23 -13.92
C VAL A 22 25.70 -38.31 -13.95
N GLY A 23 26.20 -39.42 -14.52
CA GLY A 23 27.60 -39.64 -14.82
C GLY A 23 27.96 -39.15 -16.22
N ILE A 24 29.02 -38.34 -16.25
CA ILE A 24 30.22 -38.41 -17.10
C ILE A 24 30.05 -38.82 -18.58
N GLY A 25 30.39 -37.88 -19.47
CA GLY A 25 30.98 -38.13 -20.79
C GLY A 25 32.28 -37.32 -20.94
N THR A 26 33.40 -38.05 -20.92
CA THR A 26 34.78 -37.69 -21.31
C THR A 26 34.86 -37.17 -22.76
N GLY A 27 35.84 -36.41 -23.26
CA GLY A 27 37.17 -35.98 -22.82
C GLY A 27 37.94 -35.47 -24.06
N GLY A 28 38.95 -34.61 -23.87
CA GLY A 28 39.80 -34.11 -24.97
C GLY A 28 40.79 -33.00 -24.59
N ALA A 29 41.84 -33.37 -23.84
CA ALA A 29 43.27 -32.96 -23.91
C ALA A 29 43.70 -31.83 -24.88
N LEU A 30 44.69 -30.93 -24.63
CA LEU A 30 45.84 -30.85 -23.71
C LEU A 30 46.46 -29.42 -23.80
N ALA A 31 47.00 -28.87 -22.68
CA ALA A 31 48.37 -28.32 -22.53
C ALA A 31 48.54 -27.36 -21.31
N SER A 32 48.77 -27.95 -20.13
CA SER A 32 49.86 -27.68 -19.17
C SER A 32 50.60 -26.32 -19.14
N THR A 33 50.62 -25.65 -17.96
CA THR A 33 51.74 -25.66 -16.98
C THR A 33 51.42 -24.84 -15.73
N GLY A 34 51.86 -25.31 -14.55
CA GLY A 34 51.95 -24.52 -13.30
C GLY A 34 51.27 -25.11 -12.07
N ALA A 35 51.89 -26.11 -11.45
CA ALA A 35 51.44 -26.71 -10.19
C ALA A 35 51.87 -25.89 -8.96
N ALA A 36 50.98 -25.74 -7.97
CA ALA A 36 51.31 -25.47 -6.57
C ALA A 36 50.40 -26.33 -5.67
N THR A 37 51.01 -26.91 -4.65
CA THR A 37 50.50 -27.99 -3.77
C THR A 37 49.31 -27.61 -2.88
N PRO A 38 48.41 -28.57 -2.57
CA PRO A 38 47.22 -28.34 -1.76
C PRO A 38 47.46 -28.66 -0.28
N ASN A 39 47.36 -27.66 0.60
CA ASN A 39 46.96 -27.90 2.00
C ASN A 39 46.42 -26.69 2.79
N ASP A 40 46.29 -25.50 2.21
CA ASP A 40 45.73 -24.33 2.93
C ASP A 40 44.25 -24.02 2.63
N ALA A 41 43.58 -24.81 1.79
CA ALA A 41 42.24 -24.49 1.32
C ALA A 41 41.08 -25.05 2.19
N VAL A 42 41.34 -25.91 3.18
CA VAL A 42 40.28 -26.52 4.00
C VAL A 42 39.96 -25.71 5.26
N THR A 43 40.87 -24.83 5.71
CA THR A 43 40.63 -23.99 6.90
C THR A 43 39.86 -22.71 6.58
N VAL A 44 39.95 -22.19 5.36
CA VAL A 44 39.27 -20.93 4.94
C VAL A 44 37.79 -21.15 4.56
N ALA A 45 37.39 -22.37 4.21
CA ALA A 45 36.02 -22.68 3.81
C ALA A 45 35.05 -22.90 4.98
N THR A 46 35.58 -23.17 6.19
CA THR A 46 34.77 -23.40 7.39
C THR A 46 34.61 -22.15 8.27
N GLU A 47 35.34 -21.07 7.96
CA GLU A 47 35.31 -19.82 8.71
C GLU A 47 34.41 -18.74 8.09
N ARG A 48 33.94 -18.95 6.84
CA ARG A 48 32.98 -18.06 6.16
C ARG A 48 31.49 -18.30 6.48
N THR A 49 31.16 -19.30 7.28
CA THR A 49 29.79 -19.60 7.76
C THR A 49 29.54 -19.17 9.21
N ARG A 50 30.46 -18.40 9.81
CA ARG A 50 30.17 -17.54 10.97
C ARG A 50 30.02 -16.07 10.54
N LYS A 51 29.29 -15.82 9.46
CA LYS A 51 28.72 -14.48 9.26
C LYS A 51 27.52 -14.42 10.21
N THR A 52 27.70 -13.63 11.27
CA THR A 52 26.73 -13.22 12.27
C THR A 52 25.31 -13.30 11.74
N ALA A 53 24.42 -13.98 12.48
CA ALA A 53 22.99 -13.88 12.25
C ALA A 53 22.63 -12.39 12.01
N PRO A 54 21.77 -12.06 11.03
CA PRO A 54 21.42 -10.68 10.75
C PRO A 54 21.04 -10.00 12.05
N ASP A 55 21.80 -8.96 12.38
CA ASP A 55 21.79 -8.31 13.68
C ASP A 55 20.33 -8.04 14.08
N ASN A 56 19.94 -8.43 15.30
CA ASN A 56 18.55 -8.31 15.74
C ASN A 56 18.07 -6.84 15.65
N GLU A 57 18.99 -5.89 15.64
CA GLU A 57 18.75 -4.46 15.50
C GLU A 57 18.10 -4.06 14.16
N GLN A 58 18.42 -4.74 13.05
CA GLN A 58 17.94 -4.34 11.71
C GLN A 58 16.41 -4.37 11.59
N PHE A 59 15.77 -5.36 12.21
CA PHE A 59 14.32 -5.58 12.14
C PHE A 59 13.54 -4.85 13.24
N GLU A 60 14.23 -4.14 14.13
CA GLU A 60 13.64 -3.38 15.23
C GLU A 60 13.89 -1.88 15.10
N THR A 61 14.33 -1.47 13.90
CA THR A 61 14.62 -0.07 13.55
C THR A 61 13.36 0.59 12.95
N PRO A 62 12.91 1.74 13.47
CA PRO A 62 11.89 2.57 12.83
C PRO A 62 12.21 2.85 11.35
N GLY A 63 11.19 2.85 10.50
CA GLY A 63 11.34 2.96 9.04
C GLY A 63 11.80 1.68 8.34
N ARG A 64 11.84 0.54 9.05
CA ARG A 64 12.15 -0.78 8.48
C ARG A 64 11.15 -1.86 8.91
N PRO A 65 10.71 -2.74 8.00
CA PRO A 65 9.74 -3.78 8.36
C PRO A 65 10.28 -4.75 9.41
N SER A 66 9.44 -5.11 10.37
CA SER A 66 9.79 -6.08 11.40
C SER A 66 9.81 -7.52 10.87
N ARG A 67 10.47 -8.43 11.61
CA ARG A 67 10.38 -9.89 11.32
C ARG A 67 8.95 -10.39 11.32
N THR A 68 8.07 -9.80 12.12
CA THR A 68 6.66 -10.19 12.16
C THR A 68 5.94 -9.84 10.86
N ALA A 69 6.28 -8.69 10.25
CA ALA A 69 5.75 -8.31 8.95
C ALA A 69 6.19 -9.29 7.84
N TYR A 70 7.49 -9.60 7.76
CA TYR A 70 7.98 -10.59 6.80
C TYR A 70 7.42 -12.00 7.03
N ARG A 71 7.16 -12.39 8.28
CA ARG A 71 6.47 -13.67 8.57
C ARG A 71 5.03 -13.68 8.07
N ALA A 72 4.32 -12.56 8.16
CA ALA A 72 2.96 -12.43 7.62
C ALA A 72 2.98 -12.54 6.09
N LEU A 73 3.95 -11.90 5.43
CA LEU A 73 4.20 -12.05 4.00
C LEU A 73 4.45 -13.51 3.61
N ALA A 74 5.44 -14.15 4.23
CA ALA A 74 5.78 -15.54 3.98
C ALA A 74 4.66 -16.53 4.35
N GLN A 75 3.73 -16.16 5.24
CA GLN A 75 2.55 -16.97 5.53
C GLN A 75 1.59 -16.99 4.35
N ILE A 76 1.28 -15.82 3.77
CA ILE A 76 0.41 -15.74 2.59
C ILE A 76 1.06 -16.45 1.40
N GLU A 77 2.35 -16.21 1.13
CA GLU A 77 3.09 -16.91 0.08
C GLU A 77 3.00 -18.44 0.21
N ARG A 78 3.22 -18.97 1.42
CA ARG A 78 3.10 -20.42 1.67
C ARG A 78 1.67 -20.92 1.48
N SER A 79 0.67 -20.19 1.97
CA SER A 79 -0.74 -20.57 1.78
C SER A 79 -1.15 -20.56 0.30
N VAL A 80 -0.65 -19.62 -0.48
CA VAL A 80 -0.84 -19.58 -1.93
C VAL A 80 -0.16 -20.77 -2.60
N ALA A 81 1.11 -21.04 -2.28
CA ALA A 81 1.85 -22.18 -2.84
C ALA A 81 1.22 -23.54 -2.49
N GLN A 82 0.66 -23.68 -1.30
CA GLN A 82 -0.02 -24.91 -0.86
C GLN A 82 -1.36 -25.15 -1.57
N ARG A 83 -2.11 -24.10 -1.89
CA ARG A 83 -3.44 -24.21 -2.52
C ARG A 83 -3.37 -24.29 -4.04
N SER A 84 -2.46 -23.53 -4.63
CA SER A 84 -2.45 -23.26 -6.06
C SER A 84 -1.17 -23.72 -6.76
N GLY A 85 -0.18 -24.25 -6.03
CA GLY A 85 1.12 -24.58 -6.60
C GLY A 85 1.95 -23.35 -7.00
N SER A 86 2.98 -23.57 -7.82
CA SER A 86 3.72 -22.48 -8.47
C SER A 86 2.83 -21.81 -9.52
N PRO A 87 2.98 -20.49 -9.78
CA PRO A 87 2.23 -19.86 -10.85
C PRO A 87 2.57 -20.55 -12.17
N SER A 88 1.61 -21.28 -12.74
CA SER A 88 1.70 -21.86 -14.06
C SER A 88 0.65 -21.20 -14.95
N PHE A 89 1.12 -20.69 -16.07
CA PHE A 89 0.30 -20.28 -17.21
C PHE A 89 0.41 -21.39 -18.25
N ASP A 90 -0.69 -21.68 -18.94
CA ASP A 90 -0.72 -22.67 -20.01
C ASP A 90 0.10 -22.19 -21.21
N HIS A 91 0.03 -20.88 -21.46
CA HIS A 91 0.74 -20.23 -22.55
C HIS A 91 1.41 -18.94 -22.09
N VAL A 92 2.66 -18.75 -22.53
CA VAL A 92 3.34 -17.45 -22.49
C VAL A 92 3.49 -16.99 -23.92
N VAL A 93 2.87 -15.85 -24.26
CA VAL A 93 2.77 -15.38 -25.64
C VAL A 93 3.27 -13.95 -25.77
N ASN A 94 3.84 -13.63 -26.93
CA ASN A 94 4.19 -12.25 -27.25
C ASN A 94 2.90 -11.44 -27.46
N ALA A 95 2.66 -10.43 -26.61
CA ALA A 95 1.40 -9.70 -26.58
C ALA A 95 1.06 -9.04 -27.93
N VAL A 96 2.06 -8.50 -28.64
CA VAL A 96 1.86 -7.79 -29.92
C VAL A 96 1.34 -8.74 -31.00
N GLY A 97 2.02 -9.87 -31.19
CA GLY A 97 1.60 -10.86 -32.18
C GLY A 97 0.29 -11.55 -31.80
N TYR A 98 0.12 -11.86 -30.51
CA TYR A 98 -1.06 -12.58 -30.01
C TYR A 98 -2.33 -11.76 -30.10
N LEU A 99 -2.29 -10.49 -29.68
CA LEU A 99 -3.43 -9.58 -29.71
C LEU A 99 -3.62 -8.90 -31.08
N GLY A 100 -2.71 -9.14 -32.03
CA GLY A 100 -2.74 -8.52 -33.37
C GLY A 100 -2.58 -7.00 -33.33
N ILE A 101 -1.85 -6.45 -32.35
CA ILE A 101 -1.74 -5.00 -32.13
C ILE A 101 -0.67 -4.43 -33.08
N GLY A 102 -1.07 -3.54 -33.97
CA GLY A 102 -0.16 -2.71 -34.76
C GLY A 102 0.49 -1.58 -33.96
N SER A 103 1.45 -0.88 -34.58
CA SER A 103 2.27 0.15 -33.88
C SER A 103 1.50 1.31 -33.23
N ASN A 104 0.26 1.59 -33.64
CA ASN A 104 -0.59 2.66 -33.11
C ASN A 104 -1.97 2.16 -32.66
N ASP A 105 -2.20 0.85 -32.73
CA ASP A 105 -3.50 0.28 -32.40
C ASP A 105 -3.70 0.34 -30.87
N PRO A 106 -4.91 0.68 -30.42
CA PRO A 106 -5.20 0.72 -28.99
C PRO A 106 -5.24 -0.69 -28.40
N ILE A 107 -4.68 -0.85 -27.20
CA ILE A 107 -4.62 -2.17 -26.54
C ILE A 107 -5.92 -2.55 -25.86
N ASP A 108 -6.74 -1.56 -25.47
CA ASP A 108 -8.02 -1.73 -24.79
C ASP A 108 -8.96 -2.63 -25.61
N GLU A 109 -9.28 -2.25 -26.84
CA GLU A 109 -10.16 -3.03 -27.71
C GLU A 109 -9.59 -4.44 -28.02
N ALA A 110 -8.27 -4.57 -28.15
CA ALA A 110 -7.63 -5.84 -28.44
C ALA A 110 -7.73 -6.83 -27.26
N LEU A 111 -7.59 -6.34 -26.03
CA LEU A 111 -7.76 -7.13 -24.81
C LEU A 111 -9.21 -7.57 -24.64
N GLU A 112 -10.19 -6.67 -24.85
CA GLU A 112 -11.61 -7.03 -24.73
C GLU A 112 -12.05 -8.04 -25.79
N ARG A 113 -11.57 -7.92 -27.03
CA ARG A 113 -11.86 -8.92 -28.08
C ARG A 113 -11.29 -10.29 -27.73
N ALA A 114 -10.05 -10.34 -27.22
CA ALA A 114 -9.43 -11.60 -26.80
C ALA A 114 -10.16 -12.22 -25.60
N ASP A 115 -10.56 -11.41 -24.62
CA ASP A 115 -11.37 -11.87 -23.47
C ASP A 115 -12.71 -12.44 -23.91
N ALA A 116 -13.43 -11.72 -24.79
CA ALA A 116 -14.72 -12.16 -25.32
C ALA A 116 -14.62 -13.46 -26.16
N ALA A 117 -13.44 -13.75 -26.72
CA ALA A 117 -13.16 -14.99 -27.43
C ALA A 117 -12.74 -16.16 -26.52
N GLY A 118 -12.47 -15.90 -25.23
CA GLY A 118 -11.89 -16.89 -24.30
C GLY A 118 -10.40 -17.12 -24.50
N ASP A 119 -9.72 -16.23 -25.24
CA ASP A 119 -8.32 -16.39 -25.59
C ASP A 119 -7.38 -16.01 -24.43
N LEU A 120 -7.86 -15.31 -23.41
CA LEU A 120 -7.02 -14.87 -22.28
C LEU A 120 -6.90 -15.91 -21.15
N ASP A 121 -7.68 -16.99 -21.19
CA ASP A 121 -7.70 -18.03 -20.17
C ASP A 121 -6.38 -18.80 -20.15
N GLY A 122 -5.73 -18.84 -18.98
CA GLY A 122 -4.44 -19.51 -18.82
C GLY A 122 -3.25 -18.78 -19.46
N VAL A 123 -3.41 -17.53 -19.92
CA VAL A 123 -2.39 -16.82 -20.70
C VAL A 123 -1.58 -15.82 -19.88
N LEU A 124 -0.27 -15.82 -20.10
CA LEU A 124 0.64 -14.73 -19.73
C LEU A 124 1.04 -13.94 -20.98
N LEU A 125 0.58 -12.69 -21.06
CA LEU A 125 0.97 -11.75 -22.10
C LEU A 125 2.34 -11.14 -21.76
N ASP A 126 3.34 -11.45 -22.58
CA ASP A 126 4.67 -10.83 -22.54
C ASP A 126 4.71 -9.65 -23.49
N PHE A 127 4.63 -8.43 -22.93
CA PHE A 127 4.76 -7.19 -23.66
C PHE A 127 6.23 -6.88 -23.90
N PRO A 128 6.68 -6.85 -25.17
CA PRO A 128 8.04 -6.43 -25.47
C PRO A 128 8.27 -4.95 -25.07
N PRO A 129 9.52 -4.50 -25.05
CA PRO A 129 9.83 -3.09 -24.82
C PRO A 129 9.13 -2.21 -25.86
N GLY A 130 8.37 -1.22 -25.40
CA GLY A 130 7.55 -0.42 -26.31
C GLY A 130 6.61 0.55 -25.60
N THR A 131 5.98 1.40 -26.40
CA THR A 131 4.88 2.25 -25.95
C THR A 131 3.60 1.77 -26.62
N TYR A 132 2.60 1.47 -25.81
CA TYR A 132 1.32 0.92 -26.23
C TYR A 132 0.23 1.91 -25.87
N ARG A 133 -0.63 2.23 -26.83
CA ARG A 133 -1.65 3.25 -26.65
C ARG A 133 -2.85 2.66 -25.90
N LEU A 134 -3.30 3.37 -24.87
CA LEU A 134 -4.64 3.22 -24.32
C LEU A 134 -5.49 4.38 -24.82
N SER A 135 -6.54 4.07 -25.57
CA SER A 135 -7.50 5.09 -26.05
C SER A 135 -8.79 5.12 -25.25
N ASP A 136 -9.10 4.04 -24.54
CA ASP A 136 -10.23 3.92 -23.62
C ASP A 136 -9.83 3.09 -22.38
N GLY A 137 -10.79 2.86 -21.49
CA GLY A 137 -10.72 1.81 -20.47
C GLY A 137 -11.09 0.45 -21.06
N PHE A 138 -10.93 -0.59 -20.25
CA PHE A 138 -11.41 -1.92 -20.61
C PHE A 138 -11.84 -2.70 -19.39
N SER A 139 -12.67 -3.70 -19.58
CA SER A 139 -13.09 -4.61 -18.52
C SER A 139 -13.07 -6.06 -18.98
N ILE A 140 -12.00 -6.77 -18.61
CA ILE A 140 -11.81 -8.18 -18.93
C ILE A 140 -11.99 -9.07 -17.69
N SER A 141 -12.48 -10.29 -17.90
CA SER A 141 -12.61 -11.31 -16.87
C SER A 141 -12.20 -12.70 -17.36
N PRO A 142 -10.90 -12.92 -17.59
CA PRO A 142 -10.40 -14.23 -18.01
C PRO A 142 -10.74 -15.29 -16.96
N GLU A 143 -11.11 -16.48 -17.40
CA GLU A 143 -11.31 -17.61 -16.51
C GLU A 143 -9.95 -18.16 -16.04
N GLY A 144 -9.79 -18.29 -14.74
CA GLY A 144 -8.61 -18.95 -14.16
C GLY A 144 -7.38 -18.04 -14.05
N ALA A 145 -6.28 -18.44 -14.70
CA ALA A 145 -4.98 -17.78 -14.59
C ALA A 145 -4.76 -16.80 -15.74
N PHE A 146 -4.41 -15.55 -15.43
CA PHE A 146 -4.08 -14.55 -16.45
C PHE A 146 -2.97 -13.62 -15.97
N GLY A 147 -2.15 -13.09 -16.89
CA GLY A 147 -1.14 -12.12 -16.50
C GLY A 147 -0.62 -11.25 -17.63
N ILE A 148 0.03 -10.17 -17.20
CA ILE A 148 0.73 -9.20 -18.05
C ILE A 148 2.12 -8.98 -17.46
N VAL A 149 3.16 -9.25 -18.24
CA VAL A 149 4.55 -8.93 -17.89
C VAL A 149 5.12 -7.99 -18.95
N GLY A 150 5.86 -6.96 -18.54
CA GLY A 150 6.49 -6.06 -19.48
C GLY A 150 7.41 -5.04 -18.81
N PRO A 151 8.60 -5.43 -18.30
CA PRO A 151 9.58 -4.58 -17.60
C PRO A 151 9.98 -3.26 -18.30
N ARG A 152 9.66 -3.13 -19.60
CA ARG A 152 9.94 -1.95 -20.43
C ARG A 152 8.75 -1.55 -21.30
N ALA A 153 7.55 -2.00 -20.93
CA ALA A 153 6.31 -1.65 -21.58
C ALA A 153 5.72 -0.40 -20.92
N THR A 154 5.33 0.58 -21.73
CA THR A 154 4.64 1.78 -21.28
C THR A 154 3.25 1.83 -21.91
N PHE A 155 2.21 1.79 -21.09
CA PHE A 155 0.83 2.00 -21.49
C PHE A 155 0.55 3.50 -21.44
N ARG A 156 0.61 4.15 -22.61
CA ARG A 156 0.45 5.60 -22.77
C ARG A 156 -1.01 5.93 -22.98
N LEU A 157 -1.54 6.79 -22.11
CA LEU A 157 -2.88 7.33 -22.24
C LEU A 157 -2.91 8.44 -23.29
N ASP A 158 -4.04 8.58 -23.96
CA ASP A 158 -4.32 9.76 -24.80
C ASP A 158 -4.65 10.99 -23.96
N SER A 159 -4.49 12.18 -24.56
CA SER A 159 -4.79 13.44 -23.87
C SER A 159 -6.27 13.51 -23.51
N GLY A 160 -6.57 13.91 -22.28
CA GLY A 160 -7.93 13.99 -21.74
C GLY A 160 -8.53 12.64 -21.37
N LEU A 161 -7.85 11.52 -21.63
CA LEU A 161 -8.37 10.20 -21.32
C LEU A 161 -8.39 9.97 -19.81
N ARG A 162 -9.59 9.81 -19.27
CA ARG A 162 -9.81 9.37 -17.89
C ARG A 162 -10.60 8.09 -17.93
N CYS A 163 -9.94 6.97 -17.63
CA CYS A 163 -10.52 5.65 -17.84
C CYS A 163 -10.31 4.71 -16.65
N GLU A 164 -11.02 3.59 -16.70
CA GLU A 164 -10.88 2.50 -15.76
C GLU A 164 -10.46 1.22 -16.50
N VAL A 165 -9.42 0.57 -16.01
CA VAL A 165 -8.95 -0.75 -16.43
C VAL A 165 -9.39 -1.75 -15.37
N LYS A 166 -10.24 -2.70 -15.73
CA LYS A 166 -10.74 -3.74 -14.82
C LYS A 166 -10.24 -5.09 -15.28
N ILE A 167 -9.57 -5.79 -14.37
CA ILE A 167 -9.17 -7.18 -14.54
C ILE A 167 -9.67 -7.91 -13.31
N HIS A 168 -10.66 -8.77 -13.47
CA HIS A 168 -11.38 -9.40 -12.36
C HIS A 168 -11.75 -10.85 -12.69
N GLY A 169 -12.37 -11.57 -11.75
CA GLY A 169 -12.74 -12.98 -11.96
C GLY A 169 -11.56 -13.97 -11.97
N LEU A 170 -10.34 -13.50 -11.68
CA LEU A 170 -9.14 -14.33 -11.73
C LEU A 170 -9.07 -15.28 -10.53
N SER A 171 -8.74 -16.55 -10.77
CA SER A 171 -8.25 -17.45 -9.72
C SER A 171 -6.76 -17.26 -9.47
N ARG A 172 -6.02 -16.81 -10.49
CA ARG A 172 -4.61 -16.44 -10.39
C ARG A 172 -4.25 -15.27 -11.30
N GLY A 173 -3.51 -14.30 -10.77
CA GLY A 173 -2.98 -13.17 -11.55
C GLY A 173 -1.49 -12.91 -11.36
N LEU A 174 -0.82 -12.44 -12.41
CA LEU A 174 0.52 -11.87 -12.38
C LEU A 174 0.59 -10.60 -13.22
N PHE A 175 0.96 -9.48 -12.60
CA PHE A 175 1.13 -8.18 -13.28
C PHE A 175 2.49 -7.60 -12.91
N GLU A 176 3.41 -7.49 -13.86
CA GLU A 176 4.80 -7.16 -13.53
C GLU A 176 5.48 -6.21 -14.53
N GLY A 177 6.12 -5.17 -13.98
CA GLY A 177 7.18 -4.39 -14.65
C GLY A 177 6.74 -3.31 -15.63
N PHE A 178 5.44 -2.99 -15.73
CA PHE A 178 4.95 -2.03 -16.71
C PHE A 178 4.58 -0.68 -16.09
N THR A 179 4.54 0.34 -16.94
CA THR A 179 4.24 1.72 -16.57
C THR A 179 2.93 2.19 -17.21
N PHE A 180 2.03 2.78 -16.44
CA PHE A 180 0.99 3.67 -16.98
C PHE A 180 1.55 5.08 -17.12
N ASP A 181 1.60 5.60 -18.35
CA ASP A 181 2.06 6.95 -18.63
C ASP A 181 0.87 7.90 -18.84
N GLN A 182 0.60 8.66 -17.79
CA GLN A 182 -0.49 9.63 -17.67
C GLN A 182 0.03 11.07 -17.74
N ARG A 183 1.19 11.31 -18.35
CA ARG A 183 1.73 12.67 -18.56
C ARG A 183 0.98 13.46 -19.63
N ALA A 184 0.14 12.82 -20.45
CA ALA A 184 -0.72 13.51 -21.40
C ALA A 184 -1.72 14.41 -20.65
N GLY A 185 -2.08 15.56 -21.22
CA GLY A 185 -2.86 16.58 -20.53
C GLY A 185 -4.16 16.03 -19.97
N ARG A 186 -4.38 16.16 -18.65
CA ARG A 186 -5.56 15.68 -17.90
C ARG A 186 -5.82 14.17 -17.95
N ALA A 187 -4.84 13.37 -18.39
CA ALA A 187 -4.99 11.92 -18.48
C ALA A 187 -4.85 11.25 -17.10
N ALA A 188 -5.62 10.20 -16.84
CA ALA A 188 -5.51 9.40 -15.62
C ALA A 188 -6.19 8.02 -15.79
N VAL A 189 -5.60 6.97 -15.22
CA VAL A 189 -6.17 5.62 -15.23
C VAL A 189 -6.42 5.12 -13.81
N SER A 190 -7.58 4.51 -13.62
CA SER A 190 -7.94 3.75 -12.42
C SER A 190 -7.83 2.26 -12.74
N VAL A 191 -7.08 1.50 -11.95
CA VAL A 191 -6.94 0.05 -12.13
C VAL A 191 -7.69 -0.69 -11.03
N LEU A 192 -8.62 -1.56 -11.42
CA LEU A 192 -9.27 -2.52 -10.53
C LEU A 192 -8.70 -3.91 -10.78
N LEU A 193 -8.23 -4.55 -9.71
CA LEU A 193 -7.75 -5.93 -9.72
C LEU A 193 -8.62 -6.77 -8.78
N GLY A 194 -9.43 -7.68 -9.33
CA GLY A 194 -10.33 -8.56 -8.59
C GLY A 194 -9.90 -10.03 -8.69
N THR A 195 -9.93 -10.75 -7.57
CA THR A 195 -9.61 -12.18 -7.54
C THR A 195 -10.32 -12.90 -6.41
N ASP A 196 -10.73 -14.14 -6.67
CA ASP A 196 -11.18 -15.09 -5.66
C ASP A 196 -10.05 -16.01 -5.16
N GLY A 197 -8.86 -15.90 -5.76
CA GLY A 197 -7.65 -16.67 -5.47
C GLY A 197 -6.44 -15.79 -5.13
N HIS A 198 -5.48 -15.65 -6.03
CA HIS A 198 -4.28 -14.82 -5.77
C HIS A 198 -3.79 -14.00 -6.94
N ILE A 199 -3.60 -12.69 -6.73
CA ILE A 199 -2.89 -11.81 -7.66
C ILE A 199 -1.55 -11.37 -7.05
N GLY A 200 -0.48 -11.52 -7.83
CA GLY A 200 0.81 -10.85 -7.58
C GLY A 200 0.99 -9.68 -8.53
N VAL A 201 1.28 -8.50 -7.99
CA VAL A 201 1.65 -7.29 -8.72
C VAL A 201 3.05 -6.88 -8.30
N ARG A 202 3.94 -6.56 -9.24
CA ARG A 202 5.31 -6.12 -8.95
C ARG A 202 5.75 -5.02 -9.90
N ASP A 203 6.52 -4.05 -9.39
CA ASP A 203 7.15 -3.00 -10.22
C ASP A 203 6.11 -2.31 -11.13
N LEU A 204 5.01 -1.89 -10.52
CA LEU A 204 3.95 -1.14 -11.19
C LEU A 204 4.20 0.34 -11.01
N THR A 205 4.38 1.06 -12.10
CA THR A 205 4.64 2.50 -12.07
C THR A 205 3.51 3.30 -12.72
N TYR A 206 3.10 4.38 -12.07
CA TYR A 206 2.28 5.42 -12.65
C TYR A 206 3.14 6.67 -12.85
N ARG A 207 3.40 6.97 -14.12
CA ARG A 207 4.25 8.07 -14.53
C ARG A 207 3.40 9.27 -14.91
N GLY A 208 3.68 10.41 -14.27
CA GLY A 208 2.86 11.60 -14.38
C GLY A 208 1.89 11.70 -13.21
N THR A 209 1.14 12.79 -13.17
CA THR A 209 0.28 13.16 -12.06
C THR A 209 -1.19 13.06 -12.44
N ALA A 210 -2.06 12.64 -11.51
CA ALA A 210 -3.50 12.65 -11.74
C ALA A 210 -4.09 13.96 -11.22
N GLU A 211 -4.57 14.82 -12.12
CA GLU A 211 -5.24 16.08 -11.77
C GLU A 211 -6.55 15.81 -11.02
N ALA A 212 -6.80 16.58 -9.95
CA ALA A 212 -8.06 16.60 -9.24
C ALA A 212 -9.17 17.20 -10.12
N VAL A 213 -10.24 16.45 -10.36
CA VAL A 213 -11.39 16.89 -11.16
C VAL A 213 -12.68 16.43 -10.49
N ALA A 214 -13.79 17.12 -10.77
CA ALA A 214 -15.11 16.84 -10.19
C ALA A 214 -15.76 15.56 -10.78
N ASP A 215 -14.98 14.55 -11.14
CA ASP A 215 -15.46 13.28 -11.67
C ASP A 215 -15.38 12.14 -10.64
N ASP A 216 -15.85 10.97 -11.04
CA ASP A 216 -16.02 9.78 -10.22
C ASP A 216 -14.78 8.87 -10.19
N GLN A 217 -13.61 9.33 -10.67
CA GLN A 217 -12.40 8.52 -10.63
C GLN A 217 -11.94 8.32 -9.18
N GLY A 218 -12.43 7.24 -8.56
CA GLY A 218 -12.39 7.05 -7.12
C GLY A 218 -10.99 6.77 -6.54
N ALA A 219 -10.13 6.06 -7.27
CA ALA A 219 -8.74 5.83 -6.90
C ALA A 219 -7.90 5.37 -8.10
N LEU A 220 -6.58 5.53 -8.01
CA LEU A 220 -5.67 5.05 -9.05
C LEU A 220 -5.50 3.51 -9.04
N LEU A 221 -5.49 2.88 -7.86
CA LEU A 221 -5.49 1.42 -7.73
C LEU A 221 -6.54 0.92 -6.73
N ARG A 222 -7.28 -0.11 -7.13
CA ARG A 222 -8.40 -0.72 -6.40
C ARG A 222 -8.26 -2.24 -6.35
N PRO A 223 -7.46 -2.80 -5.43
CA PRO A 223 -7.36 -4.24 -5.26
C PRO A 223 -8.55 -4.78 -4.46
N VAL A 224 -9.11 -5.91 -4.90
CA VAL A 224 -10.24 -6.61 -4.30
C VAL A 224 -9.94 -8.10 -4.19
N ALA A 225 -9.54 -8.56 -2.99
CA ALA A 225 -9.53 -9.98 -2.68
C ALA A 225 -10.94 -10.39 -2.23
N GLU A 226 -11.69 -11.06 -3.10
CA GLU A 226 -13.16 -11.15 -3.05
C GLU A 226 -13.70 -12.05 -1.94
N ASN A 227 -12.88 -12.96 -1.42
CA ASN A 227 -13.24 -13.85 -0.32
C ASN A 227 -12.10 -13.96 0.70
N ARG A 228 -12.38 -14.54 1.88
CA ARG A 228 -11.42 -14.66 2.99
C ARG A 228 -10.15 -15.45 2.68
N THR A 229 -10.21 -16.32 1.67
CA THR A 229 -9.06 -17.11 1.22
C THR A 229 -8.26 -16.39 0.14
N ALA A 230 -8.85 -15.40 -0.53
CA ALA A 230 -8.22 -14.65 -1.58
C ALA A 230 -7.13 -13.72 -1.04
N SER A 231 -6.16 -13.40 -1.90
CA SER A 231 -5.10 -12.47 -1.54
C SER A 231 -4.57 -11.70 -2.74
N ILE A 232 -4.20 -10.44 -2.52
CA ILE A 232 -3.49 -9.64 -3.51
C ILE A 232 -2.21 -9.12 -2.87
N ARG A 233 -1.08 -9.34 -3.53
CA ARG A 233 0.21 -8.78 -3.13
C ARG A 233 0.67 -7.77 -4.17
N ILE A 234 1.07 -6.59 -3.71
CA ILE A 234 1.57 -5.50 -4.54
C ILE A 234 2.94 -5.11 -4.00
N ASP A 235 3.99 -5.46 -4.74
CA ASP A 235 5.38 -5.11 -4.45
C ASP A 235 5.78 -3.89 -5.30
N ASP A 236 6.47 -2.94 -4.67
CA ASP A 236 7.16 -1.85 -5.36
C ASP A 236 6.22 -1.03 -6.27
N LEU A 237 5.09 -0.58 -5.72
CA LEU A 237 4.18 0.34 -6.40
C LEU A 237 4.76 1.75 -6.35
N HIS A 238 5.01 2.36 -7.51
CA HIS A 238 5.44 3.76 -7.62
C HIS A 238 4.34 4.59 -8.22
N ALA A 239 3.82 5.56 -7.47
CA ALA A 239 2.82 6.47 -8.01
C ALA A 239 2.96 7.86 -7.42
N ARG A 240 3.02 8.85 -8.30
CA ARG A 240 3.03 10.26 -7.93
C ARG A 240 1.65 10.86 -8.17
N GLY A 241 1.04 11.27 -7.09
CA GLY A 241 -0.20 12.01 -7.08
C GLY A 241 -0.01 13.40 -7.64
N GLY A 242 -1.09 13.87 -8.23
CA GLY A 242 -1.24 15.21 -8.76
C GLY A 242 -2.27 16.01 -7.99
N THR A 243 -2.43 15.76 -6.70
CA THR A 243 -3.45 16.55 -6.01
C THR A 243 -2.93 17.97 -5.81
N ASN A 244 -3.78 18.95 -6.13
CA ASN A 244 -3.85 20.16 -5.30
C ASN A 244 -4.01 19.60 -3.91
N ALA A 245 -2.95 19.60 -3.11
CA ALA A 245 -3.13 19.47 -1.69
C ALA A 245 -4.25 20.49 -1.29
N GLY A 246 -5.08 20.11 -0.34
CA GLY A 246 -6.43 20.63 -0.14
C GLY A 246 -7.54 19.94 -0.89
N SER A 247 -7.26 19.17 -1.94
CA SER A 247 -8.30 18.43 -2.63
C SER A 247 -8.75 17.22 -1.83
N HIS A 248 -10.06 17.10 -1.66
CA HIS A 248 -10.72 15.97 -1.02
C HIS A 248 -11.79 15.46 -1.97
N ALA A 249 -11.96 14.13 -2.04
CA ALA A 249 -13.17 13.52 -2.59
C ALA A 249 -14.34 13.85 -1.66
N TRP A 250 -14.78 15.11 -1.67
CA TRP A 250 -15.94 15.57 -0.92
C TRP A 250 -17.18 15.13 -1.68
N VAL A 251 -17.85 14.11 -1.16
CA VAL A 251 -19.11 13.59 -1.70
C VAL A 251 -20.21 14.04 -0.73
N GLY A 252 -20.96 15.09 -1.06
CA GLY A 252 -21.95 15.70 -0.17
C GLY A 252 -22.30 17.15 -0.52
N SER A 253 -22.99 17.85 0.39
CA SER A 253 -23.35 19.28 0.28
C SER A 253 -22.14 20.17 0.05
N ASP A 254 -22.40 21.41 -0.39
CA ASP A 254 -21.41 22.43 -0.78
C ASP A 254 -20.11 22.32 0.00
N PRO A 255 -18.97 22.13 -0.71
CA PRO A 255 -17.71 22.01 -0.02
C PRO A 255 -17.39 23.35 0.69
N PRO A 256 -16.62 23.33 1.79
CA PRO A 256 -16.25 24.56 2.49
C PRO A 256 -15.60 25.59 1.55
N PRO A 257 -15.70 26.90 1.84
CA PRO A 257 -14.98 27.91 1.07
C PRO A 257 -13.49 27.55 0.91
N ASN A 258 -12.93 27.76 -0.29
CA ASN A 258 -11.55 27.42 -0.68
C ASN A 258 -11.22 25.91 -0.75
N HIS A 259 -12.22 25.03 -0.71
CA HIS A 259 -12.05 23.61 -0.92
C HIS A 259 -11.87 23.26 -2.40
N VAL A 260 -10.85 22.46 -2.72
CA VAL A 260 -10.68 21.89 -4.06
C VAL A 260 -11.43 20.55 -4.11
N ALA A 261 -12.58 20.51 -4.80
CA ALA A 261 -13.27 19.23 -5.00
C ALA A 261 -12.45 18.28 -5.90
N GLY A 262 -12.68 16.98 -5.78
CA GLY A 262 -12.13 16.00 -6.75
C GLY A 262 -10.77 15.42 -6.42
N GLY A 263 -10.34 15.42 -5.15
CA GLY A 263 -9.09 14.79 -4.76
C GLY A 263 -9.07 13.29 -5.07
N ILE A 264 -8.00 12.81 -5.70
CA ILE A 264 -7.86 11.40 -6.11
C ILE A 264 -7.09 10.63 -5.04
N VAL A 265 -7.62 9.48 -4.66
CA VAL A 265 -6.96 8.52 -3.77
C VAL A 265 -5.91 7.74 -4.57
N GLY A 266 -4.70 7.56 -4.02
CA GLY A 266 -3.69 6.70 -4.66
C GLY A 266 -4.17 5.24 -4.70
N VAL A 267 -4.51 4.69 -3.55
CA VAL A 267 -4.99 3.32 -3.42
C VAL A 267 -6.24 3.24 -2.55
N PHE A 268 -7.30 2.60 -3.05
CA PHE A 268 -8.53 2.37 -2.29
C PHE A 268 -8.82 0.87 -2.12
N VAL A 269 -8.82 0.41 -0.88
CA VAL A 269 -9.28 -0.93 -0.51
C VAL A 269 -10.64 -0.84 0.15
N GLY A 270 -11.68 -1.17 -0.61
CA GLY A 270 -13.07 -0.95 -0.25
C GLY A 270 -13.77 -2.12 0.46
N ARG A 271 -15.09 -2.00 0.62
CA ARG A 271 -15.96 -2.97 1.31
C ARG A 271 -16.03 -4.34 0.63
N ALA A 272 -15.75 -4.38 -0.67
CA ALA A 272 -15.73 -5.60 -1.47
C ALA A 272 -14.53 -6.50 -1.14
N ASN A 273 -13.47 -5.97 -0.54
CA ASN A 273 -12.34 -6.79 -0.11
C ASN A 273 -12.69 -7.54 1.19
N GLU A 274 -12.65 -8.87 1.12
CA GLU A 274 -12.86 -9.81 2.22
C GLU A 274 -11.59 -10.58 2.60
N GLY A 275 -10.65 -10.69 1.66
CA GLY A 275 -9.36 -11.37 1.83
C GLY A 275 -8.24 -10.45 2.33
N VAL A 276 -7.00 -10.78 1.95
CA VAL A 276 -5.79 -10.06 2.38
C VAL A 276 -5.18 -9.28 1.23
N VAL A 277 -5.00 -7.96 1.39
CA VAL A 277 -4.19 -7.15 0.47
C VAL A 277 -2.90 -6.75 1.16
N GLN A 278 -1.76 -7.07 0.55
CA GLN A 278 -0.42 -6.76 1.05
C GLN A 278 0.25 -5.73 0.13
N PHE A 279 0.73 -4.63 0.70
CA PHE A 279 1.57 -3.65 0.03
C PHE A 279 2.98 -3.78 0.59
N VAL A 280 3.96 -4.05 -0.27
CA VAL A 280 5.36 -4.20 0.09
C VAL A 280 6.16 -3.10 -0.56
N ASP A 281 6.78 -2.27 0.26
CA ASP A 281 7.60 -1.12 -0.14
C ASP A 281 6.97 -0.16 -1.17
N PRO A 282 5.68 0.25 -1.04
CA PRO A 282 5.10 1.22 -1.95
C PRO A 282 5.75 2.61 -1.79
N VAL A 283 5.84 3.35 -2.89
CA VAL A 283 6.28 4.75 -2.94
C VAL A 283 5.14 5.63 -3.45
N LEU A 284 4.47 6.32 -2.53
CA LEU A 284 3.28 7.14 -2.82
C LEU A 284 3.45 8.57 -2.33
N HIS A 285 3.30 9.52 -3.25
CA HIS A 285 3.56 10.93 -3.00
C HIS A 285 2.40 11.81 -3.49
N GLY A 286 1.89 12.75 -2.69
CA GLY A 286 1.03 13.82 -3.21
C GLY A 286 -0.39 13.39 -3.59
N TRP A 287 -0.93 12.35 -2.94
CA TRP A 287 -2.31 11.88 -3.11
C TRP A 287 -3.25 12.48 -2.06
N GLU A 288 -4.58 12.41 -2.28
CA GLU A 288 -5.57 12.76 -1.25
C GLU A 288 -5.39 11.86 -0.03
N ASN A 289 -5.61 10.56 -0.21
CA ASN A 289 -5.01 9.54 0.63
C ASN A 289 -4.05 8.73 -0.23
N ALA A 290 -2.84 8.44 0.26
CA ALA A 290 -2.00 7.48 -0.45
C ALA A 290 -2.63 6.08 -0.39
N LEU A 291 -3.01 5.64 0.81
CA LEU A 291 -3.72 4.39 1.02
C LEU A 291 -4.97 4.61 1.88
N TYR A 292 -6.14 4.36 1.29
CA TYR A 292 -7.44 4.39 1.96
C TYR A 292 -7.95 2.95 2.12
N ALA A 293 -7.77 2.39 3.33
CA ALA A 293 -8.17 1.01 3.68
C ALA A 293 -8.96 0.91 4.99
N THR A 294 -9.81 1.88 5.31
CA THR A 294 -10.64 1.85 6.54
C THR A 294 -12.00 1.22 6.34
N ARG A 295 -12.50 1.18 5.10
CA ARG A 295 -13.83 0.66 4.74
C ARG A 295 -13.81 -0.76 4.20
N THR A 296 -12.84 -1.57 4.61
CA THR A 296 -12.67 -2.95 4.11
C THR A 296 -13.01 -3.99 5.17
N ARG A 297 -13.65 -5.09 4.77
CA ARG A 297 -13.97 -6.23 5.65
C ARG A 297 -12.74 -7.10 5.90
N GLY A 298 -11.92 -7.27 4.87
CA GLY A 298 -10.68 -8.03 4.92
C GLY A 298 -9.54 -7.30 5.62
N ALA A 299 -8.34 -7.85 5.43
CA ALA A 299 -7.10 -7.36 6.00
C ALA A 299 -6.29 -6.55 4.99
N VAL A 300 -5.68 -5.46 5.46
CA VAL A 300 -4.69 -4.71 4.69
C VAL A 300 -3.38 -4.65 5.47
N GLN A 301 -2.29 -5.01 4.81
CA GLN A 301 -0.97 -5.13 5.43
C GLN A 301 0.02 -4.26 4.66
N VAL A 302 0.53 -3.21 5.30
CA VAL A 302 1.55 -2.34 4.73
C VAL A 302 2.90 -2.72 5.36
N ILE A 303 3.82 -3.16 4.51
CA ILE A 303 5.13 -3.69 4.87
C ILE A 303 6.16 -2.75 4.24
N GLY A 304 6.71 -1.84 5.05
CA GLY A 304 7.67 -0.86 4.59
C GLY A 304 7.03 0.30 3.84
N GLY A 305 7.75 0.81 2.84
CA GLY A 305 7.29 1.86 1.94
C GLY A 305 7.58 3.29 2.40
N ARG A 306 7.40 4.20 1.46
CA ARG A 306 7.68 5.63 1.59
C ARG A 306 6.46 6.44 1.17
N PHE A 307 5.97 7.24 2.10
CA PHE A 307 4.82 8.11 1.89
C PHE A 307 5.23 9.55 2.11
N VAL A 308 5.03 10.39 1.10
CA VAL A 308 5.41 11.80 1.20
C VAL A 308 4.18 12.64 0.94
N ASN A 309 3.83 13.51 1.90
CA ASN A 309 2.93 14.64 1.67
C ASN A 309 1.62 14.31 0.96
N ASN A 310 0.97 13.26 1.44
CA ASN A 310 -0.38 12.91 1.02
C ASN A 310 -1.36 13.76 1.84
N ASN A 311 -2.22 14.50 1.15
CA ASN A 311 -2.93 15.67 1.63
C ASN A 311 -3.92 15.43 2.79
N ASN A 312 -4.55 14.27 2.86
CA ASN A 312 -5.50 13.96 3.91
C ASN A 312 -4.87 12.96 4.88
N THR A 313 -4.40 11.82 4.36
CA THR A 313 -3.66 10.84 5.16
C THR A 313 -2.74 9.99 4.31
N ALA A 314 -1.51 9.73 4.76
CA ALA A 314 -0.65 8.76 4.07
C ALA A 314 -1.24 7.34 4.14
N VAL A 315 -1.54 6.84 5.35
CA VAL A 315 -2.14 5.51 5.53
C VAL A 315 -3.40 5.61 6.39
N ARG A 316 -4.55 5.23 5.83
CA ARG A 316 -5.79 5.01 6.57
C ARG A 316 -6.09 3.53 6.68
N ILE A 317 -6.19 3.00 7.89
CA ILE A 317 -6.21 1.54 8.09
C ILE A 317 -6.96 1.12 9.35
N SER A 318 -7.64 -0.04 9.32
CA SER A 318 -8.26 -0.63 10.50
C SER A 318 -8.42 -2.15 10.48
N GLY A 319 -8.43 -2.77 11.66
CA GLY A 319 -8.74 -4.19 11.88
C GLY A 319 -7.61 -5.00 12.51
N ALA A 320 -7.95 -6.07 13.23
CA ALA A 320 -7.02 -6.88 14.01
C ALA A 320 -5.94 -7.56 13.15
N GLU A 321 -6.27 -7.87 11.91
CA GLU A 321 -5.39 -8.50 10.92
C GLU A 321 -4.67 -7.46 10.04
N SER A 322 -5.03 -6.18 10.18
CA SER A 322 -4.44 -5.08 9.43
C SER A 322 -3.32 -4.42 10.22
N PHE A 323 -2.25 -4.05 9.52
CA PHE A 323 -1.11 -3.39 10.13
C PHE A 323 -0.33 -2.49 9.16
N CYS A 324 0.41 -1.55 9.72
CA CYS A 324 1.44 -0.79 9.03
C CYS A 324 2.74 -0.95 9.79
N ASP A 325 3.74 -1.56 9.16
CA ASP A 325 4.98 -1.98 9.79
C ASP A 325 6.18 -1.57 8.93
N GLY A 326 7.02 -0.66 9.44
CA GLY A 326 8.25 -0.25 8.76
C GLY A 326 8.12 0.93 7.78
N ALA A 327 6.96 1.57 7.68
CA ALA A 327 6.79 2.69 6.74
C ALA A 327 7.55 3.95 7.19
N THR A 328 8.09 4.68 6.22
CA THR A 328 8.62 6.03 6.40
C THR A 328 7.61 7.04 5.85
N ILE A 329 7.18 7.99 6.68
CA ILE A 329 6.16 8.99 6.31
C ILE A 329 6.69 10.39 6.56
N VAL A 330 6.66 11.25 5.55
CA VAL A 330 7.16 12.63 5.61
C VAL A 330 6.04 13.63 5.34
N LEU A 331 5.88 14.58 6.25
CA LEU A 331 4.95 15.72 6.17
C LEU A 331 5.78 17.03 6.18
N ASP A 332 5.94 17.64 5.00
CA ASP A 332 6.69 18.88 4.79
C ASP A 332 6.11 19.68 3.61
N ALA A 333 5.25 20.64 3.93
CA ALA A 333 4.63 21.59 3.02
C ALA A 333 5.63 22.56 2.36
N ARG A 334 6.84 22.75 2.93
CA ARG A 334 7.85 23.65 2.34
C ARG A 334 8.37 23.15 1.00
N GLN A 335 8.14 21.87 0.69
CA GLN A 335 8.42 21.30 -0.62
C GLN A 335 7.48 21.82 -1.72
N TRP A 336 6.41 22.56 -1.36
CA TRP A 336 5.53 23.31 -2.26
C TRP A 336 5.29 24.72 -1.72
N PRO A 337 6.28 25.63 -1.82
CA PRO A 337 6.10 27.00 -1.38
C PRO A 337 4.99 27.68 -2.20
N GLU A 338 4.24 28.61 -1.63
CA GLU A 338 3.16 29.33 -2.35
C GLU A 338 3.63 30.04 -3.61
N SER A 339 4.91 30.44 -3.67
CA SER A 339 5.54 31.08 -4.83
C SER A 339 5.86 30.12 -5.97
N HIS A 340 5.97 28.82 -5.66
CA HIS A 340 6.15 27.73 -6.60
C HIS A 340 5.27 26.59 -6.08
N PRO A 341 3.93 26.72 -6.22
CA PRO A 341 3.09 25.56 -6.04
C PRO A 341 3.71 24.49 -6.95
N GLY A 342 3.68 23.23 -6.55
CA GLY A 342 4.21 22.19 -7.43
C GLY A 342 3.43 22.15 -8.73
N GLU A 343 3.34 20.98 -9.35
CA GLU A 343 2.25 20.79 -10.33
C GLU A 343 0.86 21.07 -9.71
N PHE A 344 0.80 21.20 -8.37
CA PHE A 344 -0.38 21.48 -7.59
C PHE A 344 -0.13 22.27 -6.28
N THR A 345 -1.17 22.93 -5.76
CA THR A 345 -1.15 23.84 -4.58
C THR A 345 -1.53 23.10 -3.30
N ILE A 346 -1.04 23.47 -2.11
CA ILE A 346 -1.57 22.95 -0.82
C ILE A 346 -2.82 23.70 -0.42
N GLY A 347 -3.75 22.99 0.22
CA GLY A 347 -5.05 23.52 0.56
C GLY A 347 -5.63 22.78 1.76
N GLU A 348 -6.75 23.29 2.22
CA GLU A 348 -6.67 23.88 3.53
C GLU A 348 -7.47 23.15 4.61
N VAL A 349 -8.28 22.14 4.28
CA VAL A 349 -9.49 21.94 5.10
C VAL A 349 -9.38 20.83 6.16
N GLN A 350 -8.91 19.62 5.85
CA GLN A 350 -9.03 18.49 6.78
C GLN A 350 -7.82 18.25 7.69
N GLY A 351 -6.70 18.91 7.38
CA GLY A 351 -5.42 18.68 8.01
C GLY A 351 -4.83 17.31 7.70
N VAL A 352 -3.52 17.25 7.66
CA VAL A 352 -2.77 16.10 7.15
C VAL A 352 -2.33 15.22 8.30
N SER A 353 -2.63 13.92 8.26
CA SER A 353 -2.12 12.94 9.23
C SER A 353 -1.21 11.91 8.57
N ALA A 354 -0.22 11.39 9.28
CA ALA A 354 0.60 10.30 8.77
C ALA A 354 -0.21 8.99 8.74
N VAL A 355 -0.78 8.60 9.88
CA VAL A 355 -1.63 7.41 9.97
C VAL A 355 -2.95 7.75 10.66
N ARG A 356 -4.07 7.36 10.04
CA ARG A 356 -5.40 7.49 10.62
C ARG A 356 -6.05 6.13 10.77
N LEU A 357 -6.52 5.84 11.98
CA LEU A 357 -7.29 4.64 12.29
C LEU A 357 -8.76 5.01 12.38
N GLU A 358 -9.57 4.36 11.55
CA GLU A 358 -11.00 4.58 11.42
C GLU A 358 -11.63 3.32 10.81
N THR A 359 -12.90 3.03 11.06
CA THR A 359 -13.55 1.80 10.55
C THR A 359 -14.62 2.04 9.50
N GLY A 360 -14.99 3.29 9.25
CA GLY A 360 -16.09 3.63 8.35
C GLY A 360 -17.41 2.92 8.71
N GLY A 361 -17.66 2.72 10.01
CA GLY A 361 -18.84 2.03 10.53
C GLY A 361 -18.76 0.50 10.51
N LEU A 362 -17.60 -0.08 10.25
CA LEU A 362 -17.37 -1.52 10.43
C LEU A 362 -17.02 -1.83 11.88
N ASP A 363 -17.48 -2.98 12.38
CA ASP A 363 -17.06 -3.52 13.68
C ASP A 363 -15.64 -4.11 13.57
N LYS A 364 -14.63 -3.24 13.65
CA LYS A 364 -13.21 -3.61 13.55
C LYS A 364 -12.40 -2.94 14.66
N SER A 365 -11.52 -3.72 15.27
CA SER A 365 -10.63 -3.29 16.35
C SER A 365 -9.29 -4.02 16.24
N GLY A 366 -8.25 -3.52 16.89
CA GLY A 366 -6.99 -4.24 17.06
C GLY A 366 -5.89 -3.98 16.03
N THR A 367 -6.00 -2.90 15.25
CA THR A 367 -4.97 -2.50 14.27
C THR A 367 -3.60 -2.32 14.92
N ARG A 368 -2.55 -2.66 14.17
CA ARG A 368 -1.17 -2.67 14.68
C ARG A 368 -0.29 -1.73 13.87
N LEU A 369 0.39 -0.83 14.57
CA LEU A 369 1.42 0.05 14.02
C LEU A 369 2.77 -0.36 14.60
N ARG A 370 3.79 -0.54 13.77
CA ARG A 370 5.11 -0.97 14.22
C ARG A 370 6.21 -0.32 13.40
N ASN A 371 7.36 -0.07 14.02
CA ASN A 371 8.56 0.38 13.31
C ASN A 371 8.28 1.56 12.36
N LEU A 372 7.37 2.46 12.70
CA LEU A 372 7.08 3.61 11.84
C LEU A 372 8.13 4.69 12.10
N ASP A 373 8.61 5.32 11.02
CA ASP A 373 9.38 6.56 11.09
C ASP A 373 8.55 7.68 10.47
N VAL A 374 8.00 8.56 11.31
CA VAL A 374 7.16 9.67 10.88
C VAL A 374 7.88 10.97 11.17
N ARG A 375 7.98 11.82 10.14
CA ARG A 375 8.70 13.09 10.20
C ARG A 375 7.81 14.22 9.72
N ALA A 376 7.48 15.13 10.62
CA ALA A 376 6.66 16.30 10.32
C ALA A 376 7.45 17.58 10.59
N TYR A 377 7.65 18.36 9.54
CA TYR A 377 8.49 19.55 9.57
C TYR A 377 7.70 20.85 9.43
N ALA A 378 6.75 20.89 8.50
CA ALA A 378 5.93 22.06 8.26
C ALA A 378 4.63 21.62 7.61
N MET A 379 3.48 21.97 8.19
CA MET A 379 2.15 21.74 7.63
C MET A 379 1.22 22.84 8.15
N GLN A 380 0.31 23.33 7.31
CA GLN A 380 -0.63 24.37 7.72
C GLN A 380 -1.67 23.85 8.74
N LYS A 381 -2.17 22.63 8.54
CA LYS A 381 -3.09 21.96 9.47
C LYS A 381 -2.70 20.49 9.61
N CYS A 382 -2.63 20.03 10.85
CA CYS A 382 -2.40 18.62 11.19
C CYS A 382 -3.18 18.33 12.47
N PRO A 383 -4.18 17.42 12.46
CA PRO A 383 -4.89 17.06 13.68
C PRO A 383 -4.03 16.23 14.63
N GLY A 384 -2.98 15.59 14.10
CA GLY A 384 -1.97 14.79 14.78
C GLY A 384 -1.27 13.87 13.78
N LEU A 385 -0.06 13.42 14.11
CA LEU A 385 0.69 12.53 13.22
C LEU A 385 0.04 11.16 13.15
N ILE A 386 -0.28 10.58 14.31
CA ILE A 386 -1.05 9.34 14.46
C ILE A 386 -2.40 9.67 15.08
N VAL A 387 -3.49 9.30 14.41
CA VAL A 387 -4.84 9.64 14.84
C VAL A 387 -5.69 8.38 14.99
N TYR A 388 -6.07 8.05 16.21
CA TYR A 388 -7.11 7.06 16.51
C TYR A 388 -8.45 7.77 16.58
N ARG A 389 -9.27 7.64 15.54
CA ARG A 389 -10.63 8.23 15.52
C ARG A 389 -11.56 7.51 16.49
N GLY A 390 -12.68 8.15 16.84
CA GLY A 390 -13.64 7.57 17.79
C GLY A 390 -14.23 6.23 17.33
N SER A 391 -14.30 6.01 16.02
CA SER A 391 -14.73 4.72 15.44
C SER A 391 -13.65 3.64 15.47
N ALA A 392 -12.39 3.97 15.76
CA ALA A 392 -11.34 2.97 15.94
C ALA A 392 -11.47 2.32 17.33
N GLY A 393 -11.50 1.00 17.35
CA GLY A 393 -11.44 0.23 18.60
C GLY A 393 -10.07 0.30 19.29
N ALA A 394 -9.74 -0.74 20.08
CA ALA A 394 -8.40 -0.94 20.59
C ALA A 394 -7.34 -0.93 19.48
N GLY A 395 -6.10 -0.61 19.87
CA GLY A 395 -4.97 -0.57 18.95
C GLY A 395 -3.65 -0.85 19.66
N ARG A 396 -2.65 -1.18 18.86
CA ARG A 396 -1.27 -1.36 19.34
C ARG A 396 -0.31 -0.56 18.48
N MET A 397 0.57 0.19 19.11
CA MET A 397 1.66 0.91 18.47
C MET A 397 2.96 0.55 19.17
N ARG A 398 3.99 0.20 18.41
CA ARG A 398 5.24 -0.30 18.98
C ARG A 398 6.47 0.19 18.22
N ARG A 399 7.54 0.58 18.92
CA ARG A 399 8.84 0.90 18.31
C ARG A 399 8.73 1.92 17.18
N CYS A 400 8.00 2.99 17.41
CA CYS A 400 7.81 4.03 16.39
C CYS A 400 8.60 5.28 16.78
N ARG A 401 9.16 5.95 15.78
CA ARG A 401 9.79 7.26 15.91
C ARG A 401 8.90 8.31 15.28
N LEU A 402 8.53 9.31 16.06
CA LEU A 402 7.71 10.44 15.64
C LEU A 402 8.51 11.73 15.84
N THR A 403 8.98 12.33 14.76
CA THR A 403 9.60 13.65 14.77
C THR A 403 8.54 14.70 14.44
N ASN A 404 8.24 15.60 15.38
CA ASN A 404 7.20 16.61 15.24
C ASN A 404 7.72 18.03 15.49
N HIS A 405 7.72 18.85 14.45
CA HIS A 405 8.03 20.28 14.51
C HIS A 405 6.79 21.17 14.33
N LEU A 406 5.58 20.59 14.36
CA LEU A 406 4.34 21.32 14.18
C LEU A 406 3.81 21.83 15.52
N ASP A 407 3.82 23.14 15.72
CA ASP A 407 3.22 23.76 16.91
C ASP A 407 1.70 23.53 16.97
N GLY A 408 1.17 23.47 18.20
CA GLY A 408 -0.24 23.20 18.48
C GLY A 408 -0.72 21.80 18.09
N THR A 409 0.17 20.93 17.61
CA THR A 409 -0.17 19.63 17.03
C THR A 409 0.39 18.49 17.90
N PRO A 410 -0.46 17.64 18.50
CA PRO A 410 0.00 16.42 19.16
C PRO A 410 0.66 15.44 18.19
N ALA A 411 1.68 14.71 18.63
CA ALA A 411 2.22 13.60 17.84
C ALA A 411 1.21 12.45 17.74
N ILE A 412 0.50 12.17 18.84
CA ILE A 412 -0.54 11.13 18.91
C ILE A 412 -1.84 11.71 19.44
N VAL A 413 -2.94 11.47 18.73
CA VAL A 413 -4.30 11.80 19.16
C VAL A 413 -5.15 10.54 19.26
N ILE A 414 -5.87 10.41 20.36
CA ILE A 414 -6.83 9.33 20.60
C ILE A 414 -8.17 9.94 20.99
N ASP A 415 -9.10 9.93 20.04
CA ASP A 415 -10.45 10.47 20.20
C ASP A 415 -11.28 9.59 21.17
N PRO A 416 -12.28 10.17 21.87
CA PRO A 416 -13.27 9.39 22.61
C PRO A 416 -13.96 8.34 21.72
N PRO A 417 -14.32 7.15 22.24
CA PRO A 417 -15.06 6.16 21.49
C PRO A 417 -16.38 6.74 20.95
N GLY A 418 -16.69 6.50 19.68
CA GLY A 418 -17.90 7.01 19.03
C GLY A 418 -17.84 8.49 18.64
N ALA A 419 -16.73 9.21 18.90
CA ALA A 419 -16.55 10.55 18.38
C ALA A 419 -16.51 10.57 16.84
N GLY A 420 -17.29 11.45 16.24
CA GLY A 420 -17.48 11.57 14.80
C GLY A 420 -18.74 10.86 14.29
N PRO A 421 -18.86 10.61 12.98
CA PRO A 421 -20.09 10.14 12.36
C PRO A 421 -20.32 8.62 12.51
N TYR A 422 -19.36 7.87 13.06
CA TYR A 422 -19.41 6.41 13.12
C TYR A 422 -19.27 5.95 14.57
N SER A 423 -20.05 4.93 14.94
CA SER A 423 -19.98 4.30 16.26
C SER A 423 -18.62 3.65 16.49
N ALA A 424 -18.23 3.53 17.77
CA ALA A 424 -17.13 2.66 18.17
C ALA A 424 -17.54 1.18 18.05
N PRO A 425 -16.61 0.28 17.70
CA PRO A 425 -16.83 -1.16 17.83
C PRO A 425 -17.02 -1.53 19.31
N PRO A 426 -17.76 -2.61 19.64
CA PRO A 426 -17.85 -3.12 21.00
C PRO A 426 -16.50 -3.61 21.55
N GLY A 427 -16.45 -3.79 22.87
CA GLY A 427 -15.27 -4.33 23.56
C GLY A 427 -14.22 -3.27 23.90
N SER A 428 -12.99 -3.72 24.10
CA SER A 428 -11.89 -2.86 24.56
C SER A 428 -11.61 -1.73 23.57
N GLN A 429 -11.51 -0.51 24.09
CA GLN A 429 -11.14 0.70 23.35
C GLN A 429 -9.71 1.17 23.65
N ALA A 430 -8.98 0.41 24.46
CA ALA A 430 -7.66 0.81 24.96
C ALA A 430 -6.61 0.78 23.84
N VAL A 431 -5.81 1.84 23.77
CA VAL A 431 -4.64 1.90 22.91
C VAL A 431 -3.40 1.58 23.75
N ARG A 432 -2.60 0.60 23.29
CA ARG A 432 -1.31 0.25 23.91
C ARG A 432 -0.19 0.79 23.04
N MET A 433 0.65 1.63 23.62
CA MET A 433 1.81 2.24 22.96
C MET A 433 3.05 1.85 23.74
N ASP A 434 4.01 1.21 23.08
CA ASP A 434 5.25 0.75 23.73
C ASP A 434 6.50 1.08 22.91
N HIS A 435 7.59 1.50 23.58
CA HIS A 435 8.83 1.88 22.89
C HIS A 435 8.62 2.98 21.85
N ILE A 436 7.89 4.03 22.21
CA ILE A 436 7.66 5.17 21.32
C ILE A 436 8.69 6.25 21.60
N GLU A 437 9.36 6.72 20.56
CA GLU A 437 10.21 7.90 20.60
C GLU A 437 9.44 9.06 19.96
N ILE A 438 9.14 10.10 20.73
CA ILE A 438 8.58 11.35 20.23
C ILE A 438 9.64 12.42 20.43
N GLY A 439 10.06 13.07 19.35
CA GLY A 439 11.03 14.15 19.41
C GLY A 439 10.63 15.32 18.51
N GLY A 440 11.38 16.41 18.61
CA GLY A 440 11.20 17.59 17.78
C GLY A 440 11.09 18.86 18.61
N SER A 441 10.45 19.88 18.04
CA SER A 441 10.36 21.22 18.61
C SER A 441 8.92 21.68 18.84
N MET A 442 7.94 20.78 18.73
CA MET A 442 6.53 21.12 18.91
C MET A 442 6.26 21.74 20.29
N THR A 443 5.45 22.81 20.31
CA THR A 443 4.92 23.44 21.52
C THR A 443 3.40 23.62 21.43
N GLY A 444 2.75 24.18 22.46
CA GLY A 444 1.33 24.57 22.41
C GLY A 444 0.30 23.42 22.44
N ALA A 445 0.75 22.16 22.47
CA ALA A 445 -0.10 20.98 22.66
C ALA A 445 0.70 19.85 23.33
N PRO A 446 0.03 18.94 24.08
CA PRO A 446 0.70 17.75 24.63
C PRO A 446 1.19 16.84 23.49
N ALA A 447 2.33 16.18 23.70
CA ALA A 447 2.86 15.17 22.77
C ALA A 447 1.86 14.04 22.49
N VAL A 448 1.15 13.60 23.54
CA VAL A 448 0.10 12.58 23.45
C VAL A 448 -1.19 13.13 24.07
N ARG A 449 -2.24 13.21 23.24
CA ARG A 449 -3.58 13.62 23.67
C ARG A 449 -4.55 12.45 23.59
N GLY A 450 -4.94 11.93 24.74
CA GLY A 450 -5.95 10.87 24.85
C GLY A 450 -7.34 11.36 25.20
N SER A 451 -8.20 10.40 25.55
CA SER A 451 -9.54 10.60 26.08
C SER A 451 -9.72 9.80 27.38
N THR A 452 -10.38 10.41 28.37
CA THR A 452 -10.70 9.77 29.67
C THR A 452 -11.64 8.58 29.51
N GLU A 453 -12.43 8.53 28.43
CA GLU A 453 -13.30 7.41 28.08
C GLU A 453 -12.53 6.18 27.58
N ARG A 454 -11.23 6.33 27.30
CA ARG A 454 -10.28 5.24 27.02
C ARG A 454 -9.28 5.08 28.16
N SER A 455 -9.77 5.10 29.40
CA SER A 455 -8.99 5.10 30.66
C SER A 455 -7.93 4.00 30.78
N ASN A 456 -8.08 2.90 30.05
CA ASN A 456 -7.11 1.81 30.03
C ASN A 456 -5.99 1.97 28.98
N SER A 457 -5.93 3.09 28.24
CA SER A 457 -4.83 3.36 27.31
C SER A 457 -3.53 3.63 28.06
N LEU A 458 -2.41 3.16 27.50
CA LEU A 458 -1.09 3.18 28.16
C LEU A 458 0.00 3.55 27.16
N LEU A 459 0.86 4.48 27.57
CA LEU A 459 2.16 4.74 27.00
C LEU A 459 3.22 4.13 27.93
N ALA A 460 3.96 3.14 27.45
CA ALA A 460 4.95 2.42 28.22
C ALA A 460 6.35 2.47 27.57
N ASP A 461 7.40 2.47 28.39
CA ASP A 461 8.79 2.29 27.94
C ASP A 461 9.17 3.27 26.82
N SER A 462 8.73 4.52 26.93
CA SER A 462 8.74 5.51 25.85
C SER A 462 9.51 6.76 26.24
N CYS A 463 9.88 7.57 25.25
CA CYS A 463 10.74 8.72 25.41
C CYS A 463 10.16 9.93 24.68
N LEU A 464 9.97 11.04 25.40
CA LEU A 464 9.54 12.33 24.86
C LEU A 464 10.73 13.30 24.87
N ARG A 465 11.49 13.34 23.76
CA ARG A 465 12.62 14.25 23.50
C ARG A 465 12.14 15.58 22.91
N ILE A 466 11.26 16.24 23.63
CA ILE A 466 10.80 17.59 23.30
C ILE A 466 11.39 18.52 24.37
N PRO A 467 11.89 19.72 24.02
CA PRO A 467 12.34 20.70 25.00
C PRO A 467 11.28 20.93 26.07
N ASP A 468 11.70 20.96 27.33
CA ASP A 468 10.86 21.21 28.51
C ASP A 468 9.70 20.22 28.72
N ALA A 469 9.71 19.07 28.02
CA ALA A 469 8.67 18.07 28.18
C ALA A 469 8.60 17.52 29.61
N GLY A 470 7.39 17.27 30.08
CA GLY A 470 7.10 16.67 31.38
C GLY A 470 5.85 15.78 31.36
N PRO A 471 5.43 15.27 32.52
CA PRO A 471 4.26 14.40 32.63
C PRO A 471 2.97 14.99 32.02
N ASP A 472 2.81 16.32 32.05
CA ASP A 472 1.62 17.02 31.53
C ASP A 472 1.52 17.00 29.99
N ASP A 473 2.58 16.59 29.29
CA ASP A 473 2.60 16.35 27.84
C ASP A 473 1.98 15.01 27.43
N VAL A 474 1.57 14.20 28.40
CA VAL A 474 0.76 13.00 28.18
C VAL A 474 -0.58 13.17 28.90
N ARG A 475 -1.62 13.49 28.14
CA ARG A 475 -2.96 13.77 28.72
C ARG A 475 -3.92 12.63 28.50
N ALA A 476 -4.66 12.27 29.56
CA ALA A 476 -5.71 11.25 29.52
C ALA A 476 -5.24 9.88 28.97
N VAL A 477 -3.96 9.57 29.18
CA VAL A 477 -3.33 8.27 28.89
C VAL A 477 -2.46 7.93 30.10
N ARG A 478 -2.49 6.68 30.54
CA ARG A 478 -1.62 6.24 31.64
C ARG A 478 -0.18 6.14 31.14
N THR A 479 0.78 6.43 31.99
CA THR A 479 2.21 6.30 31.68
C THR A 479 2.86 5.23 32.56
N GLN A 480 3.85 4.53 32.01
CA GLN A 480 4.71 3.59 32.73
C GLN A 480 6.12 3.67 32.15
N ASN A 481 7.13 3.96 32.97
CA ASN A 481 8.52 4.02 32.50
C ASN A 481 8.70 4.96 31.29
N VAL A 482 8.20 6.19 31.40
CA VAL A 482 8.28 7.21 30.35
C VAL A 482 9.32 8.25 30.74
N GLY A 483 10.32 8.45 29.88
CA GLY A 483 11.33 9.50 30.01
C GLY A 483 10.89 10.79 29.31
N TYR A 484 11.29 11.93 29.85
CA TYR A 484 11.02 13.26 29.30
C TYR A 484 12.31 14.08 29.18
N GLY A 485 12.32 15.04 28.25
CA GLY A 485 13.47 15.91 27.98
C GLY A 485 14.60 15.21 27.22
N ALA A 486 15.73 15.91 27.08
CA ALA A 486 16.85 15.47 26.24
C ALA A 486 17.46 14.12 26.69
N ASP A 487 17.48 13.86 28.00
CA ASP A 487 18.17 12.70 28.55
C ASP A 487 17.30 11.45 28.66
N CYS A 488 15.96 11.60 28.64
CA CYS A 488 14.99 10.50 28.67
C CYS A 488 15.35 9.39 29.69
N THR A 489 15.82 9.78 30.87
CA THR A 489 16.52 8.93 31.84
C THR A 489 15.70 7.75 32.36
N ALA A 490 14.37 7.78 32.22
CA ALA A 490 13.46 6.70 32.59
C ALA A 490 13.11 5.74 31.45
N SER A 491 13.76 5.79 30.29
CA SER A 491 13.42 4.94 29.13
C SER A 491 14.64 4.27 28.49
N GLN A 492 14.47 3.07 27.93
CA GLN A 492 15.51 2.44 27.12
C GLN A 492 15.76 3.30 25.87
N ARG A 493 16.99 3.79 25.69
CA ARG A 493 17.39 4.51 24.48
C ARG A 493 17.24 3.58 23.28
N ILE A 494 16.46 3.97 22.28
CA ILE A 494 16.60 3.42 20.92
C ILE A 494 17.82 4.13 20.33
N GLU A 495 19.00 3.51 20.45
CA GLU A 495 20.24 4.06 19.92
C GLU A 495 20.24 3.98 18.39
N SER A 496 19.67 4.99 17.72
CA SER A 496 20.00 5.27 16.32
C SER A 496 19.89 6.76 16.04
N GLN A 497 21.04 7.42 15.88
CA GLN A 497 21.14 8.80 15.42
C GLN A 497 20.77 8.86 13.92
N PHE A 498 19.59 9.38 13.58
CA PHE A 498 19.24 9.75 12.20
C PHE A 498 18.24 10.90 12.19
N GLY A 499 18.47 11.92 11.35
CA GLY A 499 17.62 13.11 11.33
C GLY A 499 18.29 14.40 10.84
N MET A 500 19.36 14.35 10.04
CA MET A 500 19.84 15.56 9.39
C MET A 500 18.95 15.86 8.17
N PRO A 501 18.53 17.13 7.94
CA PRO A 501 17.75 17.53 6.77
C PRO A 501 18.33 17.09 5.41
N SER A 502 19.64 16.81 5.36
CA SER A 502 20.36 16.28 4.19
C SER A 502 19.99 14.85 3.80
N ASP A 503 19.32 14.08 4.65
CA ASP A 503 18.93 12.68 4.38
C ASP A 503 17.61 12.58 3.60
N VAL A 504 17.04 13.71 3.18
CA VAL A 504 15.96 13.77 2.20
C VAL A 504 16.59 13.84 0.81
N PRO A 505 16.53 12.77 -0.03
CA PRO A 505 17.06 12.84 -1.37
C PRO A 505 16.40 13.97 -2.16
N THR A 506 17.22 14.84 -2.74
CA THR A 506 16.76 15.91 -3.63
C THR A 506 16.14 15.28 -4.86
N ILE A 507 14.82 15.43 -5.04
CA ILE A 507 14.14 15.00 -6.27
C ILE A 507 14.63 15.92 -7.39
N GLN A 508 15.41 15.39 -8.34
CA GLN A 508 15.84 16.16 -9.50
C GLN A 508 14.62 16.46 -10.39
N ASN A 509 14.41 17.75 -10.62
CA ASN A 509 13.32 18.28 -11.42
C ASN A 509 13.64 18.08 -12.91
N THR A 510 13.21 16.95 -13.50
CA THR A 510 13.25 16.77 -14.96
C THR A 510 11.95 17.27 -15.58
N THR A 511 11.75 18.59 -15.58
CA THR A 511 10.66 19.21 -16.34
C THR A 511 11.13 19.45 -17.77
N VAL A 512 10.49 18.79 -18.73
CA VAL A 512 10.45 19.24 -20.12
C VAL A 512 9.55 20.47 -20.15
N GLN A 513 10.02 21.58 -20.72
CA GLN A 513 9.22 22.81 -20.81
C GLN A 513 7.90 22.55 -21.55
N PRO A 514 6.75 22.94 -20.99
CA PRO A 514 5.49 22.90 -21.71
C PRO A 514 5.44 24.01 -22.79
N PRO A 515 4.79 23.77 -23.94
CA PRO A 515 4.51 24.81 -24.92
C PRO A 515 3.52 25.85 -24.39
N SER A 516 3.69 27.10 -24.81
CA SER A 516 2.89 28.26 -24.39
C SER A 516 1.39 28.11 -24.66
N PRO A 517 0.51 28.66 -23.80
CA PRO A 517 -0.93 28.54 -23.94
C PRO A 517 -1.48 29.46 -25.06
N GLY A 518 -2.28 28.88 -25.95
CA GLY A 518 -3.16 29.63 -26.87
C GLY A 518 -4.48 30.03 -26.19
N PRO A 519 -5.20 31.02 -26.74
CA PRO A 519 -6.36 31.64 -26.08
C PRO A 519 -7.59 30.74 -26.14
N GLY A 520 -8.32 30.70 -25.03
CA GLY A 520 -9.42 29.77 -24.75
C GLY A 520 -10.77 30.13 -25.36
N LEU A 521 -11.73 29.23 -25.12
CA LEU A 521 -13.16 29.45 -25.36
C LEU A 521 -13.99 28.98 -24.15
N PRO A 522 -15.09 29.68 -23.80
CA PRO A 522 -15.88 29.42 -22.60
C PRO A 522 -17.15 28.61 -22.85
N GLY A 523 -17.57 27.87 -21.82
CA GLY A 523 -18.98 27.55 -21.57
C GLY A 523 -19.44 26.13 -21.91
N LEU A 524 -19.81 25.34 -20.90
CA LEU A 524 -21.20 25.01 -20.60
C LEU A 524 -21.25 24.15 -19.32
N GLY A 525 -22.13 24.53 -18.40
CA GLY A 525 -22.39 23.81 -17.17
C GLY A 525 -23.71 23.03 -17.20
N VAL A 526 -23.83 22.17 -16.18
CA VAL A 526 -25.05 21.59 -15.59
C VAL A 526 -25.61 20.31 -16.25
N LEU A 527 -25.26 19.14 -15.69
CA LEU A 527 -26.18 18.03 -15.34
C LEU A 527 -25.39 16.84 -14.73
N VAL A 528 -25.25 16.76 -13.40
CA VAL A 528 -24.82 15.52 -12.73
C VAL A 528 -25.54 15.36 -11.40
N GLY A 529 -26.31 14.28 -11.27
CA GLY A 529 -26.91 13.93 -9.99
C GLY A 529 -27.87 12.74 -10.04
N PHE A 530 -27.47 11.58 -10.59
CA PHE A 530 -28.23 10.31 -10.42
C PHE A 530 -27.42 8.99 -10.58
N GLY A 531 -26.10 9.03 -10.82
CA GLY A 531 -25.34 7.86 -11.29
C GLY A 531 -25.13 6.70 -10.30
N THR A 532 -25.24 6.92 -8.98
CA THR A 532 -24.76 5.93 -8.00
C THR A 532 -25.78 4.88 -7.58
N ILE A 533 -27.04 4.95 -8.01
CA ILE A 533 -28.06 3.92 -7.67
C ILE A 533 -28.21 2.86 -8.78
N THR A 534 -27.93 3.20 -10.04
CA THR A 534 -28.22 2.32 -11.19
C THR A 534 -27.21 1.18 -11.34
N ALA A 535 -25.94 1.39 -11.01
CA ALA A 535 -24.90 0.36 -11.18
C ALA A 535 -25.00 -0.80 -10.16
N TYR A 536 -25.52 -0.55 -8.96
CA TYR A 536 -25.65 -1.58 -7.93
C TYR A 536 -26.84 -2.51 -8.17
N VAL A 537 -27.94 -2.00 -8.75
CA VAL A 537 -29.15 -2.78 -9.03
C VAL A 537 -28.97 -3.73 -10.23
N MET A 538 -28.16 -3.37 -11.23
CA MET A 538 -27.91 -4.22 -12.40
C MET A 538 -27.00 -5.43 -12.11
N ALA A 539 -26.07 -5.30 -11.16
CA ALA A 539 -25.12 -6.35 -10.81
C ALA A 539 -25.78 -7.52 -10.03
N THR A 540 -26.91 -7.29 -9.34
CA THR A 540 -27.56 -8.29 -8.48
C THR A 540 -28.86 -8.87 -9.05
N LEU A 541 -29.29 -8.47 -10.25
CA LEU A 541 -30.50 -9.01 -10.87
C LEU A 541 -30.26 -10.40 -11.49
N PRO A 542 -31.18 -11.36 -11.28
CA PRO A 542 -31.14 -12.65 -11.98
C PRO A 542 -31.14 -12.48 -13.50
N PRO A 543 -30.48 -13.37 -14.27
CA PRO A 543 -30.30 -13.23 -15.72
C PRO A 543 -31.61 -12.96 -16.51
N LEU A 544 -32.72 -13.59 -16.08
CA LEU A 544 -34.03 -13.45 -16.72
C LEU A 544 -34.66 -12.05 -16.61
N LEU A 545 -34.19 -11.20 -15.70
CA LEU A 545 -34.65 -9.81 -15.58
C LEU A 545 -33.81 -8.83 -16.41
N ARG A 546 -32.59 -9.21 -16.82
CA ARG A 546 -31.72 -8.35 -17.65
C ARG A 546 -32.20 -8.25 -19.10
N GLU A 547 -32.83 -9.29 -19.64
CA GLU A 547 -33.36 -9.26 -21.01
C GLU A 547 -34.63 -8.41 -21.14
N LYS A 548 -35.49 -8.38 -20.12
CA LYS A 548 -36.74 -7.58 -20.13
C LYS A 548 -36.54 -6.08 -20.02
N ILE A 549 -35.35 -5.62 -19.62
CA ILE A 549 -35.00 -4.19 -19.52
C ILE A 549 -34.31 -3.70 -20.81
N ARG A 550 -33.93 -4.61 -21.71
CA ARG A 550 -33.27 -4.31 -23.01
C ARG A 550 -34.24 -4.20 -24.20
N THR A 551 -35.53 -4.47 -23.99
CA THR A 551 -36.64 -4.20 -24.93
C THR A 551 -37.51 -3.10 -24.36
#